data_AF-A0AAV4DYU2-F1
#
_entry.id   AF-A0AAV4DYU2-F1
#
_cell.length_a   1.000
_cell.length_b   1.000
_cell.length_c   1.000
_cell.angle_alpha   90.00
_cell.angle_beta   90.00
_cell.angle_gamma   90.00
#
_symmetry.space_group_name_H-M   'P 1'
#
loop_
_entity.id
_entity.type
_entity.pdbx_description
1 polymer ?
#
loop_
_entity_poly.entity_id
_entity_poly.type
_entity_poly.pdbx_seq_one_letter_code
_entity_poly.pdbx_strand_id
1 'polypeptide(L)'
;MNTSRLERPWVQMRKMSFMYLSPIFGLVAADANNSSSRLASDTDEENSGQSEVDSLKAEIVNLKKQQEKLERRVISEKQEVQNNFSSIEKKMKKNNLRLRETIAQLESNNKAHVEELTKVVKTNENNIKGLRKLQQVLQQRNQSSGATAFPIFRSVAGASVTSKPLKDLRQRKEFSVRADGDQRDPVINDVKLLPGGLLVVTDAQNSCLKLFNIQGKMLHCLSCNHWPACLAVLDTSSTSSTLAVTLPVGQAIDILELCDMGSVALFDRLVEAAFLIEANARALSRASCKARRRNMRNMFVAFS
;
A
#
# COMPACT_ATOMS: atom_id res chain seq x y z
N MET A 1 -22.99 -17.44 -1.56
CA MET A 1 -24.33 -16.83 -1.67
C MET A 1 -24.88 -16.59 -0.27
N ASN A 2 -24.78 -15.35 0.22
CA ASN A 2 -25.59 -14.80 1.30
C ASN A 2 -25.30 -13.30 1.33
N THR A 3 -26.11 -12.52 0.61
CA THR A 3 -26.04 -11.06 0.63
C THR A 3 -26.95 -10.57 1.74
N SER A 4 -26.40 -10.43 2.94
CA SER A 4 -27.03 -9.71 4.04
C SER A 4 -27.29 -8.27 3.61
N ARG A 5 -28.55 -7.90 3.74
CA ARG A 5 -29.17 -6.64 3.32
C ARG A 5 -28.71 -5.55 4.28
N LEU A 6 -27.64 -4.83 3.91
CA LEU A 6 -27.20 -3.61 4.58
C LEU A 6 -28.26 -2.52 4.39
N GLU A 7 -29.15 -2.38 5.36
CA GLU A 7 -30.05 -1.22 5.47
C GLU A 7 -29.20 0.05 5.65
N ARG A 8 -29.47 1.05 4.81
CA ARG A 8 -28.68 2.28 4.75
C ARG A 8 -29.03 3.18 5.95
N PRO A 9 -28.05 3.68 6.72
CA PRO A 9 -28.27 4.46 7.95
C PRO A 9 -28.90 5.85 7.73
N TRP A 10 -29.11 6.28 6.49
CA TRP A 10 -29.61 7.61 6.17
C TRP A 10 -31.15 7.78 6.31
N VAL A 11 -31.89 6.69 6.54
CA VAL A 11 -33.35 6.77 6.74
C VAL A 11 -33.72 7.17 8.17
N GLN A 12 -32.84 6.99 9.16
CA GLN A 12 -33.13 7.32 10.56
C GLN A 12 -33.01 8.81 10.90
N MET A 13 -32.27 9.61 10.12
CA MET A 13 -32.09 11.04 10.42
C MET A 13 -33.27 11.93 10.01
N ARG A 14 -34.22 11.47 9.19
CA ARG A 14 -35.39 12.29 8.80
C ARG A 14 -36.52 12.32 9.82
N LYS A 15 -36.51 11.47 10.86
CA LYS A 15 -37.58 11.45 11.87
C LYS A 15 -37.35 12.36 13.08
N MET A 16 -36.18 12.97 13.23
CA MET A 16 -35.87 13.80 14.41
C MET A 16 -35.98 15.32 14.20
N SER A 17 -36.20 15.83 12.98
CA SER A 17 -36.18 17.28 12.72
C SER A 17 -37.54 17.99 12.74
N PHE A 18 -38.64 17.33 13.12
CA PHE A 18 -39.99 17.95 13.08
C PHE A 18 -40.64 18.20 14.45
N MET A 19 -39.92 18.05 15.58
CA MET A 19 -40.51 18.17 16.93
C MET A 19 -40.25 19.51 17.66
N TYR A 20 -39.62 20.51 17.05
CA TYR A 20 -39.28 21.77 17.73
C TYR A 20 -39.84 23.04 17.04
N LEU A 21 -41.13 23.04 16.72
CA LEU A 21 -41.87 24.28 16.46
C LEU A 21 -43.12 24.29 17.33
N SER A 22 -42.94 24.61 18.62
CA SER A 22 -44.04 25.05 19.48
C SER A 22 -44.48 26.45 19.05
N PRO A 23 -45.78 26.72 18.90
CA PRO A 23 -46.29 28.09 18.78
C PRO A 23 -46.30 28.72 20.17
N ILE A 24 -45.39 29.66 20.42
CA ILE A 24 -45.50 30.60 21.54
C ILE A 24 -46.52 31.66 21.13
N PHE A 25 -47.80 31.39 21.34
CA PHE A 25 -48.84 32.41 21.40
C PHE A 25 -49.07 32.73 22.88
N GLY A 26 -48.29 33.68 23.39
CA GLY A 26 -48.47 34.28 24.71
C GLY A 26 -49.37 35.51 24.63
N LEU A 27 -50.37 35.51 25.52
CA LEU A 27 -51.33 36.58 25.84
C LEU A 27 -50.78 38.01 25.79
N VAL A 28 -51.58 38.93 25.22
CA VAL A 28 -51.75 40.28 25.77
C VAL A 28 -53.25 40.60 25.71
N ALA A 29 -53.95 40.38 26.82
CA ALA A 29 -55.22 41.02 27.11
C ALA A 29 -54.90 42.18 28.05
N ALA A 30 -54.89 43.40 27.51
CA ALA A 30 -54.68 44.63 28.27
C ALA A 30 -56.04 45.29 28.54
N ASP A 31 -56.20 45.71 29.79
CA ASP A 31 -57.37 46.31 30.40
C ASP A 31 -57.98 47.45 29.59
N ALA A 32 -59.27 47.31 29.28
CA ALA A 32 -60.15 48.39 28.90
C ALA A 32 -60.83 48.90 30.17
N ASN A 33 -60.32 49.97 30.78
CA ASN A 33 -61.06 50.89 31.64
C ASN A 33 -60.15 52.00 32.18
N ASN A 34 -60.03 53.13 31.47
CA ASN A 34 -60.16 54.43 32.13
C ASN A 34 -60.25 55.61 31.15
N SER A 35 -60.88 56.68 31.64
CA SER A 35 -60.81 58.08 31.18
C SER A 35 -61.54 58.46 29.88
N SER A 36 -62.86 58.58 30.02
CA SER A 36 -63.69 59.52 29.28
C SER A 36 -63.50 60.94 29.87
N SER A 37 -62.78 61.83 29.17
CA SER A 37 -62.94 63.30 29.17
C SER A 37 -61.68 64.01 28.66
N ARG A 38 -61.54 64.15 27.34
CA ARG A 38 -60.72 65.17 26.64
C ARG A 38 -61.07 65.12 25.15
N LEU A 39 -62.24 65.65 24.82
CA LEU A 39 -62.73 65.81 23.44
C LEU A 39 -62.52 67.28 23.07
N ALA A 40 -61.44 67.62 22.33
CA ALA A 40 -61.41 68.75 21.38
C ALA A 40 -60.02 69.10 20.79
N SER A 41 -58.90 68.46 21.16
CA SER A 41 -57.57 68.81 20.61
C SER A 41 -56.88 67.72 19.77
N ASP A 42 -57.51 66.55 19.58
CA ASP A 42 -56.80 65.33 19.13
C ASP A 42 -56.82 65.09 17.62
N THR A 43 -57.50 65.95 16.84
CA THR A 43 -57.68 65.74 15.39
C THR A 43 -56.39 65.92 14.57
N ASP A 44 -55.37 66.60 15.09
CA ASP A 44 -54.10 66.78 14.38
C ASP A 44 -53.09 65.65 14.66
N GLU A 45 -53.19 64.94 15.80
CA GLU A 45 -52.35 63.77 16.10
C GLU A 45 -52.80 62.51 15.33
N GLU A 46 -54.11 62.37 15.07
CA GLU A 46 -54.65 61.24 14.27
C GLU A 46 -54.12 61.24 12.82
N ASN A 47 -53.91 62.41 12.23
CA ASN A 47 -53.38 62.53 10.87
C ASN A 47 -51.90 62.11 10.78
N SER A 48 -51.10 62.33 11.84
CA SER A 48 -49.70 61.90 11.89
C SER A 48 -49.59 60.38 11.92
N GLY A 49 -50.41 59.72 12.74
CA GLY A 49 -50.42 58.25 12.86
C GLY A 49 -50.82 57.54 11.57
N GLN A 50 -51.71 58.13 10.77
CA GLN A 50 -52.14 57.55 9.51
C GLN A 50 -50.99 57.45 8.48
N SER A 51 -50.09 58.44 8.45
CA SER A 51 -48.93 58.45 7.54
C SER A 51 -47.90 57.36 7.86
N GLU A 52 -47.66 57.10 9.14
CA GLU A 52 -46.78 56.01 9.59
C GLU A 52 -47.38 54.64 9.26
N VAL A 53 -48.68 54.47 9.47
CA VAL A 53 -49.40 53.24 9.13
C VAL A 53 -49.29 52.93 7.63
N ASP A 54 -49.43 53.94 6.77
CA ASP A 54 -49.33 53.72 5.32
C ASP A 54 -47.89 53.45 4.86
N SER A 55 -46.89 54.04 5.52
CA SER A 55 -45.47 53.71 5.33
C SER A 55 -45.16 52.26 5.72
N LEU A 56 -45.63 51.81 6.89
CA LEU A 56 -45.45 50.44 7.36
C LEU A 56 -46.16 49.42 6.46
N LYS A 57 -47.36 49.74 5.96
CA LYS A 57 -48.05 48.90 4.97
C LYS A 57 -47.20 48.73 3.70
N ALA A 58 -46.59 49.81 3.20
CA ALA A 58 -45.74 49.74 2.02
C ALA A 58 -44.48 48.88 2.27
N GLU A 59 -43.87 49.00 3.45
CA GLU A 59 -42.73 48.16 3.85
C GLU A 59 -43.11 46.69 3.94
N ILE A 60 -44.25 46.35 4.54
CA ILE A 60 -44.77 44.97 4.61
C ILE A 60 -44.96 44.38 3.21
N VAL A 61 -45.49 45.16 2.27
CA VAL A 61 -45.66 44.72 0.86
C VAL A 61 -44.29 44.48 0.20
N ASN A 62 -43.31 45.34 0.43
CA ASN A 62 -41.96 45.16 -0.09
C ASN A 62 -41.27 43.92 0.49
N LEU A 63 -41.38 43.70 1.81
CA LEU A 63 -40.83 42.51 2.48
C LEU A 63 -41.47 41.23 1.96
N LYS A 64 -42.80 41.20 1.76
CA LYS A 64 -43.49 40.05 1.13
C LYS A 64 -42.95 39.76 -0.27
N LYS A 65 -42.73 40.81 -1.08
CA LYS A 65 -42.15 40.65 -2.42
C LYS A 65 -40.71 40.12 -2.38
N GLN A 66 -39.91 40.54 -1.40
CA GLN A 66 -38.56 40.02 -1.19
C GLN A 66 -38.59 38.55 -0.73
N GLN A 67 -39.52 38.19 0.16
CA GLN A 67 -39.73 36.82 0.61
C GLN A 67 -40.07 35.90 -0.57
N GLU A 68 -41.04 36.26 -1.41
CA GLU A 68 -41.40 35.48 -2.60
C GLU A 68 -40.21 35.32 -3.57
N LYS A 69 -39.39 36.37 -3.73
CA LYS A 69 -38.19 36.31 -4.57
C LYS A 69 -37.16 35.34 -4.01
N LEU A 70 -36.97 35.33 -2.69
CA LEU A 70 -36.08 34.37 -2.02
C LEU A 70 -36.60 32.95 -2.13
N GLU A 71 -37.91 32.72 -1.93
CA GLU A 71 -38.52 31.40 -2.07
C GLU A 71 -38.33 30.83 -3.47
N ARG A 72 -38.51 31.65 -4.51
CA ARG A 72 -38.23 31.23 -5.91
C ARG A 72 -36.76 30.85 -6.13
N ARG A 73 -35.82 31.61 -5.55
CA ARG A 73 -34.38 31.30 -5.63
C ARG A 73 -34.04 29.98 -4.93
N VAL A 74 -34.57 29.76 -3.74
CA VAL A 74 -34.39 28.51 -2.99
C VAL A 74 -34.94 27.31 -3.77
N ILE A 75 -36.11 27.46 -4.40
CA ILE A 75 -36.69 26.40 -5.24
C ILE A 75 -35.81 26.12 -6.48
N SER A 76 -35.31 27.16 -7.16
CA SER A 76 -34.44 26.97 -8.34
C SER A 76 -33.11 26.32 -7.97
N GLU A 77 -32.46 26.76 -6.89
CA GLU A 77 -31.19 26.19 -6.42
C GLU A 77 -31.38 24.73 -5.97
N LYS A 78 -32.48 24.43 -5.27
CA LYS A 78 -32.83 23.06 -4.90
C LYS A 78 -32.97 22.15 -6.12
N GLN A 79 -33.61 22.64 -7.19
CA GLN A 79 -33.79 21.89 -8.42
C GLN A 79 -32.46 21.68 -9.17
N GLU A 80 -31.60 22.69 -9.20
CA GLU A 80 -30.25 22.59 -9.78
C GLU A 80 -29.40 21.55 -9.04
N VAL A 81 -29.37 21.63 -7.71
CA VAL A 81 -28.68 20.66 -6.85
C VAL A 81 -29.21 19.25 -7.09
N GLN A 82 -30.54 19.08 -7.21
CA GLN A 82 -31.15 17.78 -7.50
C GLN A 82 -30.74 17.22 -8.88
N ASN A 83 -30.67 18.07 -9.90
CA ASN A 83 -30.20 17.69 -11.24
C ASN A 83 -28.71 17.28 -11.23
N ASN A 84 -27.88 18.03 -10.50
CA ASN A 84 -26.47 17.74 -10.32
C ASN A 84 -26.25 16.39 -9.61
N PHE A 85 -27.01 16.11 -8.54
CA PHE A 85 -26.98 14.80 -7.88
C PHE A 85 -27.38 13.66 -8.82
N SER A 86 -28.42 13.83 -9.64
CA SER A 86 -28.83 12.81 -10.62
C SER A 86 -27.72 12.55 -11.67
N SER A 87 -27.05 13.60 -12.13
CA SER A 87 -25.93 13.50 -13.07
C SER A 87 -24.74 12.74 -12.45
N ILE A 88 -24.38 13.07 -11.21
CA ILE A 88 -23.31 12.39 -10.46
C ILE A 88 -23.65 10.92 -10.25
N GLU A 89 -24.89 10.59 -9.87
CA GLU A 89 -25.32 9.20 -9.66
C GLU A 89 -25.20 8.37 -10.95
N LYS A 90 -25.61 8.94 -12.09
CA LYS A 90 -25.44 8.30 -13.42
C LYS A 90 -23.96 8.05 -13.74
N LYS A 91 -23.09 9.03 -13.49
CA LYS A 91 -21.63 8.88 -13.69
C LYS A 91 -21.05 7.79 -12.78
N MET A 92 -21.43 7.75 -11.51
CA MET A 92 -20.97 6.72 -10.57
C MET A 92 -21.44 5.32 -11.00
N LYS A 93 -22.70 5.17 -11.43
CA LYS A 93 -23.21 3.89 -11.95
C LYS A 93 -22.42 3.41 -13.17
N LYS A 94 -22.14 4.31 -14.11
CA LYS A 94 -21.31 4.01 -15.31
C LYS A 94 -19.89 3.58 -14.93
N ASN A 95 -19.26 4.26 -13.98
CA ASN A 95 -17.91 3.91 -13.53
C ASN A 95 -17.89 2.56 -12.81
N ASN A 96 -18.88 2.28 -11.94
CA ASN A 96 -18.99 0.99 -11.27
C ASN A 96 -19.20 -0.16 -12.26
N LEU A 97 -19.93 0.05 -13.35
CA LEU A 97 -20.08 -0.95 -14.41
C LEU A 97 -18.74 -1.26 -15.09
N ARG A 98 -18.00 -0.22 -15.49
CA ARG A 98 -16.66 -0.38 -16.08
C ARG A 98 -15.69 -1.10 -15.15
N LEU A 99 -15.72 -0.78 -13.85
CA LEU A 99 -14.88 -1.49 -12.87
C LEU A 99 -15.22 -2.97 -12.81
N ARG A 100 -16.50 -3.34 -12.82
CA ARG A 100 -16.93 -4.76 -12.86
C ARG A 100 -16.46 -5.47 -14.12
N GLU A 101 -16.55 -4.81 -15.28
CA GLU A 101 -16.03 -5.35 -16.55
C GLU A 101 -14.52 -5.60 -16.48
N THR A 102 -13.74 -4.63 -15.95
CA THR A 102 -12.29 -4.81 -15.80
C THR A 102 -11.91 -5.92 -14.82
N ILE A 103 -12.65 -6.06 -13.72
CA ILE A 103 -12.43 -7.15 -12.75
C ILE A 103 -12.70 -8.50 -13.41
N ALA A 104 -13.82 -8.64 -14.13
CA ALA A 104 -14.16 -9.88 -14.83
C ALA A 104 -13.10 -10.24 -15.90
N GLN A 105 -12.55 -9.25 -16.60
CA GLN A 105 -11.48 -9.46 -17.57
C GLN A 105 -10.18 -9.95 -16.89
N LEU A 106 -9.79 -9.33 -15.77
CA LEU A 106 -8.62 -9.76 -14.99
C LEU A 106 -8.79 -11.19 -14.44
N GLU A 107 -9.98 -11.54 -13.95
CA GLU A 107 -10.29 -12.89 -13.48
C GLU A 107 -10.18 -13.93 -14.60
N SER A 108 -10.68 -13.60 -15.79
CA SER A 108 -10.53 -14.46 -16.97
C SER A 108 -9.06 -14.66 -17.38
N ASN A 109 -8.27 -13.59 -17.37
CA ASN A 109 -6.85 -13.65 -17.73
C ASN A 109 -6.05 -14.45 -16.69
N ASN A 110 -6.29 -14.23 -15.40
CA ASN A 110 -5.65 -14.98 -14.33
C ASN A 110 -6.00 -16.48 -14.42
N LYS A 111 -7.26 -16.81 -14.73
CA LYS A 111 -7.68 -18.19 -14.93
C LYS A 111 -6.90 -18.84 -16.09
N ALA A 112 -6.76 -18.15 -17.22
CA ALA A 112 -6.01 -18.66 -18.37
C ALA A 112 -4.52 -18.90 -18.03
N HIS A 113 -3.88 -17.97 -17.31
CA HIS A 113 -2.49 -18.13 -16.87
C HIS A 113 -2.30 -19.29 -15.87
N VAL A 114 -3.24 -19.49 -14.94
CA VAL A 114 -3.20 -20.63 -14.01
C VAL A 114 -3.32 -21.95 -14.77
N GLU A 115 -4.18 -22.04 -15.78
CA GLU A 115 -4.30 -23.21 -16.64
C GLU A 115 -3.01 -23.50 -17.43
N GLU A 116 -2.34 -22.45 -17.92
CA GLU A 116 -1.05 -22.55 -18.60
C GLU A 116 0.06 -23.04 -17.66
N LEU A 117 0.21 -22.44 -16.47
CA LEU A 117 1.16 -22.88 -15.46
C LEU A 117 0.93 -24.32 -15.04
N THR A 118 -0.35 -24.73 -14.92
CA THR A 118 -0.71 -26.12 -14.59
C THR A 118 -0.22 -27.10 -15.67
N LYS A 119 -0.26 -26.72 -16.95
CA LYS A 119 0.31 -27.54 -18.04
C LYS A 119 1.83 -27.65 -17.93
N VAL A 120 2.52 -26.54 -17.64
CA VAL A 120 3.99 -26.53 -17.46
C VAL A 120 4.40 -27.42 -16.30
N VAL A 121 3.70 -27.34 -15.16
CA VAL A 121 3.96 -28.18 -13.99
C VAL A 121 3.82 -29.67 -14.35
N LYS A 122 2.74 -30.07 -15.03
CA LYS A 122 2.54 -31.46 -15.48
C LYS A 122 3.66 -31.95 -16.41
N THR A 123 4.13 -31.11 -17.33
CA THR A 123 5.25 -31.44 -18.21
C THR A 123 6.54 -31.65 -17.41
N ASN A 124 6.81 -30.77 -16.45
CA ASN A 124 7.99 -30.88 -15.58
C ASN A 124 7.95 -32.12 -14.69
N GLU A 125 6.78 -32.46 -14.13
CA GLU A 125 6.58 -33.70 -13.37
C GLU A 125 6.91 -34.94 -14.20
N ASN A 126 6.51 -34.98 -15.47
CA ASN A 126 6.82 -36.08 -16.38
C ASN A 126 8.32 -36.16 -16.68
N ASN A 127 8.98 -35.02 -16.90
CA ASN A 127 10.43 -34.96 -17.11
C ASN A 127 11.20 -35.47 -15.88
N ILE A 128 10.81 -35.04 -14.67
CA ILE A 128 11.40 -35.49 -13.42
C ILE A 128 11.22 -37.01 -13.25
N LYS A 129 10.03 -37.55 -13.56
CA LYS A 129 9.81 -39.01 -13.56
C LYS A 129 10.73 -39.74 -14.54
N GLY A 130 10.94 -39.18 -15.74
CA GLY A 130 11.87 -39.72 -16.74
C GLY A 130 13.31 -39.75 -16.23
N LEU A 131 13.79 -38.66 -15.63
CA LEU A 131 15.12 -38.56 -15.04
C LEU A 131 15.33 -39.55 -13.88
N ARG A 132 14.32 -39.74 -13.02
CA ARG A 132 14.36 -40.73 -11.94
C ARG A 132 14.50 -42.17 -12.47
N LYS A 133 13.79 -42.51 -13.54
CA LYS A 133 13.94 -43.82 -14.20
C LYS A 133 15.36 -44.02 -14.76
N LEU A 134 15.92 -43.00 -15.41
CA LEU A 134 17.29 -43.04 -15.91
C LEU A 134 18.31 -43.23 -14.77
N GLN A 135 18.12 -42.52 -13.66
CA GLN A 135 18.95 -42.68 -12.47
C GLN A 135 18.90 -44.11 -11.92
N GLN A 136 17.71 -44.73 -11.85
CA GLN A 136 17.56 -46.12 -11.42
C GLN A 136 18.30 -47.10 -12.34
N VAL A 137 18.21 -46.91 -13.67
CA VAL A 137 18.94 -47.75 -14.64
C VAL A 137 20.46 -47.63 -14.46
N LEU A 138 20.96 -46.41 -14.22
CA LEU A 138 22.39 -46.19 -13.96
C LEU A 138 22.84 -46.83 -12.65
N GLN A 139 22.03 -46.77 -11.59
CA GLN A 139 22.32 -47.45 -10.33
C GLN A 139 22.37 -48.98 -10.49
N GLN A 140 21.43 -49.57 -11.23
CA GLN A 140 21.43 -51.00 -11.53
C GLN A 140 22.66 -51.43 -12.34
N ARG A 141 23.08 -50.64 -13.32
CA ARG A 141 24.28 -50.91 -14.13
C ARG A 141 25.57 -50.90 -13.31
N ASN A 142 25.67 -49.99 -12.33
CA ASN A 142 26.81 -49.94 -11.42
C ASN A 142 26.84 -51.13 -10.45
N GLN A 143 25.70 -51.74 -10.14
CA GLN A 143 25.63 -52.94 -9.30
C GLN A 143 25.89 -54.24 -10.07
N SER A 144 25.64 -54.27 -11.39
CA SER A 144 25.90 -55.44 -12.25
C SER A 144 27.30 -55.47 -12.87
N SER A 145 28.07 -54.38 -12.74
CA SER A 145 29.49 -54.33 -13.09
C SER A 145 30.30 -54.94 -11.94
N GLY A 146 30.31 -56.27 -11.91
CA GLY A 146 30.60 -57.08 -10.73
C GLY A 146 32.00 -56.92 -10.12
N ALA A 147 32.10 -57.52 -8.94
CA ALA A 147 33.32 -57.98 -8.32
C ALA A 147 34.21 -58.74 -9.31
N THR A 148 35.01 -58.00 -10.07
CA THR A 148 36.36 -58.41 -10.41
C THR A 148 37.24 -57.25 -9.99
N ALA A 149 37.83 -57.42 -8.81
CA ALA A 149 38.93 -56.59 -8.36
C ALA A 149 39.97 -56.56 -9.48
N PHE A 150 40.12 -55.41 -10.13
CA PHE A 150 41.29 -55.16 -10.96
C PHE A 150 42.07 -53.97 -10.42
N PRO A 151 43.41 -54.13 -10.41
CA PRO A 151 44.29 -53.47 -9.48
C PRO A 151 44.61 -52.03 -9.91
N ILE A 152 45.07 -51.31 -8.91
CA ILE A 152 45.78 -50.04 -8.95
C ILE A 152 46.63 -49.89 -10.22
N PHE A 153 46.40 -48.78 -10.92
CA PHE A 153 47.28 -48.05 -11.84
C PHE A 153 48.57 -48.78 -12.27
N ARG A 154 48.57 -49.32 -13.49
CA ARG A 154 49.81 -49.42 -14.28
C ARG A 154 49.58 -48.85 -15.68
N SER A 155 50.17 -47.68 -15.89
CA SER A 155 50.32 -46.99 -17.17
C SER A 155 51.01 -47.90 -18.19
N VAL A 156 50.36 -48.18 -19.32
CA VAL A 156 51.04 -48.48 -20.59
C VAL A 156 50.22 -47.87 -21.73
N ALA A 157 50.94 -47.18 -22.60
CA ALA A 157 50.47 -46.50 -23.79
C ALA A 157 49.82 -47.46 -24.82
N GLY A 158 48.93 -46.89 -25.64
CA GLY A 158 48.71 -47.34 -27.01
C GLY A 158 47.57 -48.34 -27.23
N ALA A 159 46.34 -47.83 -27.35
CA ALA A 159 45.38 -48.31 -28.35
C ALA A 159 44.21 -47.31 -28.44
N SER A 160 44.20 -46.57 -29.54
CA SER A 160 43.12 -45.68 -29.94
C SER A 160 41.88 -46.50 -30.29
N VAL A 161 40.96 -46.64 -29.34
CA VAL A 161 39.57 -47.04 -29.60
C VAL A 161 38.74 -45.77 -29.57
N THR A 162 38.19 -45.43 -30.73
CA THR A 162 37.38 -44.24 -31.00
C THR A 162 36.06 -44.27 -30.21
N SER A 163 36.12 -44.05 -28.91
CA SER A 163 34.97 -43.59 -28.15
C SER A 163 34.97 -42.07 -28.21
N LYS A 164 33.91 -41.49 -28.79
CA LYS A 164 33.69 -40.04 -28.77
C LYS A 164 33.76 -39.57 -27.32
N PRO A 165 34.71 -38.71 -26.94
CA PRO A 165 34.78 -38.20 -25.58
C PRO A 165 33.52 -37.36 -25.32
N LEU A 166 32.78 -37.68 -24.27
CA LEU A 166 31.79 -36.78 -23.68
C LEU A 166 32.53 -35.56 -23.13
N LYS A 167 32.69 -34.55 -23.98
CA LYS A 167 33.60 -33.42 -23.77
C LYS A 167 33.01 -32.25 -22.97
N ASP A 168 31.78 -32.33 -22.45
CA ASP A 168 31.05 -31.11 -22.05
C ASP A 168 30.56 -30.99 -20.59
N LEU A 169 30.85 -31.92 -19.68
CA LEU A 169 30.35 -31.81 -18.29
C LEU A 169 31.23 -30.98 -17.34
N ARG A 170 32.31 -30.39 -17.84
CA ARG A 170 33.19 -29.47 -17.07
C ARG A 170 33.44 -28.16 -17.80
N GLN A 171 32.45 -27.65 -18.54
CA GLN A 171 32.47 -26.23 -18.87
C GLN A 171 32.27 -25.44 -17.56
N ARG A 172 33.36 -25.27 -16.80
CA ARG A 172 33.48 -24.26 -15.74
C ARG A 172 33.36 -22.92 -16.45
N LYS A 173 32.14 -22.49 -16.68
CA LYS A 173 31.87 -21.13 -17.16
C LYS A 173 32.11 -20.25 -15.94
N GLU A 174 33.26 -19.59 -15.92
CA GLU A 174 33.58 -18.61 -14.90
C GLU A 174 32.48 -17.54 -14.93
N PHE A 175 31.81 -17.37 -13.79
CA PHE A 175 30.80 -16.37 -13.61
C PHE A 175 31.50 -15.06 -13.24
N SER A 176 31.70 -14.19 -14.23
CA SER A 176 32.17 -12.83 -14.03
C SER A 176 30.97 -11.90 -14.14
N VAL A 177 30.67 -11.18 -13.06
CA VAL A 177 29.63 -10.15 -13.03
C VAL A 177 30.29 -8.82 -12.72
N ARG A 178 30.08 -7.85 -13.61
CA ARG A 178 30.33 -6.44 -13.36
C ARG A 178 28.98 -5.76 -13.29
N ALA A 179 28.70 -5.01 -12.23
CA ALA A 179 27.51 -4.18 -12.20
C ALA A 179 27.78 -2.94 -13.07
N ASP A 180 26.81 -2.60 -13.92
CA ASP A 180 26.87 -1.37 -14.70
C ASP A 180 26.94 -0.17 -13.75
N GLY A 181 28.03 0.61 -13.86
CA GLY A 181 28.28 1.81 -13.04
C GLY A 181 29.37 1.67 -11.97
N ASP A 182 29.96 0.48 -11.79
CA ASP A 182 31.11 0.33 -10.91
C ASP A 182 32.35 1.02 -11.51
N GLN A 183 32.75 2.16 -10.94
CA GLN A 183 33.94 2.91 -11.38
C GLN A 183 35.26 2.26 -10.96
N ARG A 184 35.22 1.25 -10.09
CA ARG A 184 36.38 0.54 -9.55
C ARG A 184 36.06 -0.94 -9.35
N ASP A 185 37.10 -1.77 -9.34
CA ASP A 185 36.96 -3.20 -9.08
C ASP A 185 36.37 -3.41 -7.67
N PRO A 186 35.22 -4.09 -7.53
CA PRO A 186 34.54 -4.21 -6.25
C PRO A 186 35.39 -5.04 -5.29
N VAL A 187 35.57 -4.53 -4.07
CA VAL A 187 36.18 -5.30 -2.99
C VAL A 187 35.09 -6.13 -2.34
N ILE A 188 34.95 -7.37 -2.82
CA ILE A 188 33.95 -8.31 -2.34
C ILE A 188 34.41 -8.87 -0.98
N ASN A 189 33.64 -8.60 0.07
CA ASN A 189 33.93 -9.14 1.40
C ASN A 189 33.27 -10.50 1.63
N ASP A 190 32.05 -10.69 1.14
CA ASP A 190 31.28 -11.92 1.33
C ASP A 190 30.30 -12.12 0.17
N VAL A 191 30.00 -13.39 -0.12
CA VAL A 191 29.06 -13.81 -1.16
C VAL A 191 28.21 -14.95 -0.62
N LYS A 192 26.89 -14.76 -0.61
CA LYS A 192 25.96 -15.82 -0.18
C LYS A 192 24.91 -16.08 -1.23
N LEU A 193 24.68 -17.36 -1.49
CA LEU A 193 23.58 -17.83 -2.33
C LEU A 193 22.35 -18.04 -1.44
N LEU A 194 21.26 -17.38 -1.79
CA LEU A 194 19.97 -17.52 -1.14
C LEU A 194 19.15 -18.67 -1.76
N PRO A 195 18.26 -19.30 -0.99
CA PRO A 195 17.21 -20.15 -1.54
C PRO A 195 16.41 -19.38 -2.59
N GLY A 196 16.10 -20.01 -3.72
CA GLY A 196 15.47 -19.34 -4.87
C GLY A 196 16.46 -18.85 -5.94
N GLY A 197 17.77 -19.06 -5.78
CA GLY A 197 18.75 -18.75 -6.82
C GLY A 197 19.08 -17.27 -6.93
N LEU A 198 19.00 -16.55 -5.80
CA LEU A 198 19.48 -15.18 -5.69
C LEU A 198 20.87 -15.18 -5.07
N LEU A 199 21.73 -14.26 -5.49
CA LEU A 199 23.09 -14.11 -5.00
C LEU A 199 23.23 -12.75 -4.33
N VAL A 200 23.61 -12.72 -3.06
CA VAL A 200 23.92 -11.49 -2.33
C VAL A 200 25.43 -11.33 -2.28
N VAL A 201 25.91 -10.18 -2.71
CA VAL A 201 27.33 -9.81 -2.70
C VAL A 201 27.49 -8.57 -1.85
N THR A 202 28.41 -8.61 -0.89
CA THR A 202 28.76 -7.46 -0.06
C THR A 202 29.98 -6.76 -0.67
N ASP A 203 29.80 -5.50 -1.05
CA ASP A 203 30.83 -4.67 -1.64
C ASP A 203 31.34 -3.69 -0.60
N ALA A 204 32.53 -3.97 -0.07
CA ALA A 204 33.14 -3.22 1.03
C ALA A 204 33.47 -1.80 0.62
N GLN A 205 33.96 -1.63 -0.61
CA GLN A 205 34.46 -0.35 -1.10
C GLN A 205 33.31 0.61 -1.35
N ASN A 206 32.22 0.12 -1.95
CA ASN A 206 31.04 0.92 -2.21
C ASN A 206 30.07 0.95 -1.00
N SER A 207 30.41 0.26 0.09
CA SER A 207 29.58 0.10 1.29
C SER A 207 28.14 -0.28 0.93
N CYS A 208 27.98 -1.25 0.02
CA CYS A 208 26.67 -1.62 -0.49
C CYS A 208 26.47 -3.13 -0.55
N LEU A 209 25.22 -3.56 -0.41
CA LEU A 209 24.78 -4.93 -0.63
C LEU A 209 24.13 -5.00 -2.00
N LYS A 210 24.75 -5.75 -2.92
CA LYS A 210 24.23 -5.96 -4.27
C LYS A 210 23.53 -7.33 -4.34
N LEU A 211 22.28 -7.33 -4.78
CA LEU A 211 21.49 -8.53 -5.01
C LEU A 211 21.47 -8.84 -6.51
N PHE A 212 21.87 -10.05 -6.86
CA PHE A 212 21.91 -10.55 -8.23
C PHE A 212 20.99 -11.76 -8.40
N ASN A 213 20.48 -11.94 -9.61
CA ASN A 213 19.90 -13.21 -10.05
C ASN A 213 21.04 -14.19 -10.44
N ILE A 214 20.82 -15.52 -10.40
CA ILE A 214 21.71 -16.54 -11.00
C ILE A 214 22.17 -16.25 -12.43
N GLN A 215 21.44 -15.42 -13.19
CA GLN A 215 21.84 -14.97 -14.52
C GLN A 215 22.90 -13.86 -14.52
N GLY A 216 23.33 -13.37 -13.36
CA GLY A 216 24.30 -12.29 -13.21
C GLY A 216 23.74 -10.88 -13.38
N LYS A 217 22.41 -10.74 -13.52
CA LYS A 217 21.75 -9.43 -13.55
C LYS A 217 21.59 -8.88 -12.14
N MET A 218 22.10 -7.66 -11.90
CA MET A 218 21.85 -6.92 -10.66
C MET A 218 20.36 -6.55 -10.58
N LEU A 219 19.71 -6.96 -9.51
CA LEU A 219 18.31 -6.64 -9.22
C LEU A 219 18.20 -5.39 -8.34
N HIS A 220 19.05 -5.30 -7.31
CA HIS A 220 19.03 -4.17 -6.38
C HIS A 220 20.43 -3.92 -5.79
N CYS A 221 20.71 -2.66 -5.49
CA CYS A 221 21.84 -2.23 -4.68
C CYS A 221 21.32 -1.50 -3.44
N LEU A 222 21.67 -1.96 -2.25
CA LEU A 222 21.30 -1.34 -0.99
C LEU A 222 22.53 -0.64 -0.42
N SER A 223 22.53 0.69 -0.41
CA SER A 223 23.61 1.48 0.18
C SER A 223 23.56 1.41 1.71
N CYS A 224 24.62 0.93 2.32
CA CYS A 224 24.78 0.86 3.76
C CYS A 224 25.69 2.03 4.19
N ASN A 225 25.31 2.76 5.24
CA ASN A 225 26.18 3.83 5.76
C ASN A 225 27.44 3.29 6.47
N HIS A 226 27.47 1.99 6.75
CA HIS A 226 28.54 1.30 7.44
C HIS A 226 28.83 -0.02 6.72
N TRP A 227 30.09 -0.44 6.77
CA TRP A 227 30.52 -1.69 6.16
C TRP A 227 29.90 -2.89 6.93
N PRO A 228 29.16 -3.78 6.25
CA PRO A 228 28.73 -5.02 6.87
C PRO A 228 29.97 -5.90 7.08
N ALA A 229 30.22 -6.27 8.34
CA ALA A 229 31.37 -7.09 8.69
C ALA A 229 31.19 -8.56 8.28
N CYS A 230 29.95 -9.05 8.27
CA CYS A 230 29.59 -10.39 7.83
C CYS A 230 28.11 -10.45 7.43
N LEU A 231 27.78 -11.29 6.45
CA LEU A 231 26.40 -11.63 6.11
C LEU A 231 26.04 -12.95 6.78
N ALA A 232 24.84 -13.11 7.33
CA ALA A 232 24.34 -14.42 7.78
C ALA A 232 22.97 -14.69 7.13
N VAL A 233 22.83 -15.85 6.49
CA VAL A 233 21.52 -16.28 5.99
C VAL A 233 20.96 -17.19 7.06
N LEU A 234 19.86 -16.78 7.69
CA LEU A 234 19.12 -17.66 8.58
C LEU A 234 18.09 -18.39 7.72
N ASP A 235 18.30 -19.69 7.54
CA ASP A 235 17.31 -20.56 6.93
C ASP A 235 16.29 -20.95 8.01
N THR A 236 15.18 -20.20 8.10
CA THR A 236 14.08 -20.60 8.96
C THR A 236 13.28 -21.67 8.21
N SER A 237 13.29 -22.89 8.74
CA SER A 237 12.86 -24.14 8.05
C SER A 237 11.37 -24.26 7.70
N SER A 238 10.67 -23.16 7.44
CA SER A 238 9.29 -23.13 6.95
C SER A 238 9.12 -21.95 5.99
N THR A 239 9.36 -22.18 4.70
CA THR A 239 8.91 -21.34 3.55
C THR A 239 9.41 -19.89 3.45
N SER A 240 10.19 -19.40 4.40
CA SER A 240 10.78 -18.05 4.38
C SER A 240 12.26 -18.13 4.74
N SER A 241 13.11 -17.49 3.94
CA SER A 241 14.52 -17.31 4.30
C SER A 241 14.69 -15.89 4.80
N THR A 242 15.28 -15.73 5.99
CA THR A 242 15.48 -14.39 6.58
C THR A 242 16.95 -14.01 6.43
N LEU A 243 17.21 -12.83 5.89
CA LEU A 243 18.58 -12.34 5.71
C LEU A 243 19.00 -11.51 6.94
N ALA A 244 19.67 -12.13 7.90
CA ALA A 244 20.22 -11.40 9.04
C ALA A 244 21.55 -10.73 8.66
N VAL A 245 21.57 -9.39 8.61
CA VAL A 245 22.82 -8.64 8.42
C VAL A 245 23.29 -8.12 9.77
N THR A 246 24.34 -8.74 10.30
CA THR A 246 24.98 -8.30 11.55
C THR A 246 25.96 -7.16 11.27
N LEU A 247 25.67 -5.97 11.83
CA LEU A 247 26.55 -4.81 11.78
C LEU A 247 27.47 -4.78 13.01
N PRO A 248 28.72 -4.29 12.88
CA PRO A 248 29.74 -4.34 13.93
C PRO A 248 29.46 -3.49 15.20
N VAL A 249 28.31 -2.82 15.30
CA VAL A 249 27.97 -1.96 16.46
C VAL A 249 26.70 -2.46 17.17
N GLY A 250 26.70 -3.72 17.64
CA GLY A 250 25.72 -4.24 18.60
C GLY A 250 24.23 -4.12 18.25
N GLN A 251 23.89 -3.71 17.03
CA GLN A 251 22.54 -3.61 16.51
C GLN A 251 22.37 -4.71 15.49
N ALA A 252 21.72 -5.80 15.90
CA ALA A 252 21.08 -6.69 14.96
C ALA A 252 19.93 -5.92 14.32
N ILE A 253 20.03 -5.63 13.03
CA ILE A 253 18.86 -5.23 12.25
C ILE A 253 18.31 -6.55 11.70
N ASP A 254 17.17 -6.99 12.22
CA ASP A 254 16.41 -8.07 11.60
C ASP A 254 15.89 -7.54 10.26
N ILE A 255 16.56 -7.94 9.17
CA ILE A 255 16.18 -7.54 7.82
C ILE A 255 15.45 -8.71 7.17
N LEU A 256 14.12 -8.55 7.05
CA LEU A 256 13.20 -9.20 6.11
C LEU A 256 13.05 -10.72 6.18
N GLU A 257 11.81 -11.17 6.44
CA GLU A 257 11.30 -12.45 5.91
C GLU A 257 11.25 -12.36 4.37
N LEU A 258 12.11 -13.09 3.67
CA LEU A 258 11.95 -13.33 2.22
C LEU A 258 11.07 -14.56 2.06
N CYS A 259 9.76 -14.33 1.97
CA CYS A 259 8.81 -15.36 1.58
C CYS A 259 8.97 -15.69 0.10
N ASP A 260 8.85 -16.99 -0.19
CA ASP A 260 8.86 -17.61 -1.51
C ASP A 260 7.69 -17.12 -2.40
N MET A 261 7.77 -15.90 -2.95
CA MET A 261 6.70 -15.30 -3.76
C MET A 261 7.30 -14.39 -4.86
N GLY A 262 7.23 -14.85 -6.11
CA GLY A 262 7.78 -14.20 -7.30
C GLY A 262 7.12 -12.89 -7.74
N SER A 263 7.14 -11.85 -6.90
CA SER A 263 6.71 -10.50 -7.26
C SER A 263 7.69 -9.44 -6.78
N VAL A 264 8.52 -8.96 -7.72
CA VAL A 264 9.44 -7.82 -7.55
C VAL A 264 8.71 -6.57 -7.02
N ALA A 265 7.42 -6.41 -7.33
CA ALA A 265 6.61 -5.27 -6.90
C ALA A 265 6.31 -5.24 -5.38
N LEU A 266 6.35 -6.38 -4.69
CA LEU A 266 6.22 -6.42 -3.23
C LEU A 266 7.53 -6.11 -2.53
N PHE A 267 8.67 -6.45 -3.15
CA PHE A 267 9.98 -6.07 -2.66
C PHE A 267 10.15 -4.54 -2.65
N ASP A 268 9.77 -3.86 -3.73
CA ASP A 268 9.81 -2.39 -3.79
C ASP A 268 8.94 -1.73 -2.69
N ARG A 269 7.75 -2.28 -2.42
CA ARG A 269 6.87 -1.78 -1.35
C ARG A 269 7.38 -2.09 0.06
N LEU A 270 8.06 -3.22 0.24
CA LEU A 270 8.67 -3.59 1.53
C LEU A 270 9.93 -2.77 1.81
N VAL A 271 10.74 -2.48 0.79
CA VAL A 271 11.87 -1.55 0.87
C VAL A 271 11.37 -0.14 1.20
N GLU A 272 10.29 0.31 0.56
CA GLU A 272 9.65 1.60 0.85
C GLU A 272 9.11 1.65 2.29
N ALA A 273 8.49 0.57 2.77
CA ALA A 273 8.01 0.46 4.14
C ALA A 273 9.15 0.46 5.18
N ALA A 274 10.25 -0.25 4.92
CA ALA A 274 11.43 -0.25 5.78
C ALA A 274 12.06 1.16 5.85
N PHE A 275 12.11 1.87 4.72
CA PHE A 275 12.59 3.25 4.66
C PHE A 275 11.71 4.21 5.46
N LEU A 276 10.38 4.03 5.41
CA LEU A 276 9.42 4.79 6.22
C LEU A 276 9.55 4.52 7.72
N ILE A 277 9.79 3.26 8.11
CA ILE A 277 10.02 2.89 9.51
C ILE A 277 11.31 3.53 10.03
N GLU A 278 12.39 3.50 9.24
CA GLU A 278 13.65 4.15 9.62
C GLU A 278 13.51 5.68 9.69
N ALA A 279 12.81 6.30 8.74
CA ALA A 279 12.52 7.73 8.76
C ALA A 279 11.71 8.13 10.01
N ASN A 280 10.72 7.32 10.39
CA ASN A 280 9.93 7.53 11.61
C ASN A 280 10.76 7.33 12.89
N ALA A 281 11.63 6.32 12.94
CA ALA A 281 12.55 6.12 14.06
C ALA A 281 13.51 7.32 14.23
N ARG A 282 14.03 7.88 13.14
CA ARG A 282 14.85 9.11 13.15
C ARG A 282 14.05 10.33 13.59
N ALA A 283 12.78 10.45 13.17
CA ALA A 283 11.91 11.55 13.59
C ALA A 283 11.61 11.48 15.10
N LEU A 284 11.34 10.29 15.64
CA LEU A 284 11.11 10.06 17.07
C LEU A 284 12.38 10.34 17.90
N SER A 285 13.55 9.94 17.42
CA SER A 285 14.83 10.26 18.06
C SER A 285 15.07 11.78 18.13
N ARG A 286 14.82 12.50 17.02
CA ARG A 286 14.92 13.97 16.98
C ARG A 286 13.89 14.65 17.89
N ALA A 287 12.66 14.13 17.95
CA ALA A 287 11.62 14.65 18.83
C ALA A 287 11.98 14.46 20.31
N SER A 288 12.53 13.29 20.67
CA SER A 288 13.03 12.99 22.03
C SER A 288 14.18 13.92 22.44
N CYS A 289 15.16 14.14 21.56
CA CYS A 289 16.24 15.12 21.80
C CYS A 289 15.70 16.56 21.98
N LYS A 290 14.67 16.94 21.22
CA LYS A 290 14.05 18.28 21.30
C LYS A 290 13.23 18.46 22.59
N ALA A 291 12.53 17.41 23.03
CA ALA A 291 11.82 17.39 24.31
C ALA A 291 12.79 17.49 25.51
N ARG A 292 13.92 16.77 25.46
CA ARG A 292 14.95 16.83 26.51
C ARG A 292 15.62 18.21 26.60
N ARG A 293 15.84 18.89 25.46
CA ARG A 293 16.32 20.29 25.44
C ARG A 293 15.31 21.28 26.02
N ARG A 294 14.00 21.07 25.82
CA ARG A 294 12.95 21.91 26.44
C ARG A 294 12.87 21.71 27.95
N ASN A 295 12.95 20.46 28.43
CA ASN A 295 12.99 20.19 29.87
C ASN A 295 14.25 20.78 30.54
N MET A 296 15.41 20.73 29.88
CA MET A 296 16.59 21.39 30.43
C MET A 296 16.46 22.92 30.44
N ARG A 297 15.87 23.54 29.41
CA ARG A 297 15.60 25.00 29.43
C ARG A 297 14.60 25.39 30.53
N ASN A 298 13.56 24.60 30.75
CA ASN A 298 12.58 24.88 31.81
C ASN A 298 13.17 24.68 33.22
N MET A 299 14.11 23.73 33.40
CA MET A 299 14.88 23.64 34.64
C MET A 299 15.79 24.85 34.86
N PHE A 300 16.43 25.38 33.82
CA PHE A 300 17.27 26.57 33.96
C PHE A 300 16.48 27.85 34.30
N VAL A 301 15.23 27.97 33.83
CA VAL A 301 14.34 29.10 34.18
C VAL A 301 13.76 28.98 35.59
N ALA A 302 13.70 27.77 36.16
CA ALA A 302 13.23 27.56 37.54
C ALA A 302 14.31 27.80 38.61
N PHE A 303 15.57 27.98 38.21
CA PHE A 303 16.72 28.21 39.10
C PHE A 303 17.28 29.65 39.04
N SER A 304 16.60 30.54 38.31
CA SER A 304 16.89 31.98 38.20
C SER A 304 15.72 32.79 38.71
#